data_AF-A0A7D5D6C8-F1
#
_entry.id   AF-A0A7D5D6C8-F1
#
_cell.length_a   1.000
_cell.length_b   1.000
_cell.length_c   1.000
_cell.angle_alpha   90.00
_cell.angle_beta   90.00
_cell.angle_gamma   90.00
#
_symmetry.space_group_name_H-M   'P 1'
#
loop_
_entity.id
_entity.type
_entity.pdbx_description
1 polymer ?
#
loop_
_entity_poly.entity_id
_entity_poly.type
_entity_poly.pdbx_seq_one_letter_code
_entity_poly.pdbx_strand_id
1 'polypeptide(L)'
;MNALIGKSFDTQVFIFTPGHYGFIGVTDDAPFDNGWLIRTGTSRGSVSLRFNYRAHTEDRILFDIEGGQAAGEYTGAKLGLSSNGYLGFYRKAAVTEPWKMEVLSYSPKTGQLFFQWRDSDGYRVSLRQPFTTPASILTGQNTHRLHLVAGPGDGEVVQFCATVKDFL
;
A
#
# COMPACT_ATOMS: atom_id res chain seq x y z
N MET A 1 18.91 -1.71 7.86
CA MET A 1 18.27 -0.39 7.74
C MET A 1 19.12 0.62 6.97
N ASN A 2 20.39 0.83 7.31
CA ASN A 2 21.26 1.89 6.73
C ASN A 2 21.26 1.99 5.18
N ALA A 3 21.13 0.88 4.46
CA ALA A 3 21.18 0.89 2.99
C ALA A 3 19.95 1.52 2.30
N LEU A 4 18.85 1.74 3.02
CA LEU A 4 17.63 2.37 2.48
C LEU A 4 17.49 3.84 2.91
N ILE A 5 18.31 4.29 3.88
CA ILE A 5 18.22 5.65 4.41
C ILE A 5 18.66 6.64 3.34
N GLY A 6 17.85 7.68 3.12
CA GLY A 6 18.11 8.71 2.12
C GLY A 6 17.84 8.28 0.68
N LYS A 7 17.18 7.14 0.46
CA LYS A 7 16.93 6.57 -0.87
C LYS A 7 15.45 6.49 -1.19
N SER A 8 15.09 6.99 -2.37
CA SER A 8 13.77 6.81 -2.97
C SER A 8 13.79 5.66 -3.96
N PHE A 9 12.67 4.99 -4.19
CA PHE A 9 12.60 3.87 -5.14
C PHE A 9 11.18 3.61 -5.64
N ASP A 10 11.10 2.99 -6.82
CA ASP A 10 9.85 2.47 -7.39
C ASP A 10 9.83 0.95 -7.27
N THR A 11 8.69 0.39 -6.84
CA THR A 11 8.54 -1.06 -6.75
C THR A 11 7.08 -1.51 -6.83
N GLN A 12 6.88 -2.80 -7.02
CA GLN A 12 5.59 -3.46 -6.76
C GLN A 12 5.68 -4.11 -5.38
N VAL A 13 4.62 -3.97 -4.61
CA VAL A 13 4.57 -4.51 -3.24
C VAL A 13 3.74 -5.79 -3.22
N PHE A 14 4.26 -6.79 -2.52
CA PHE A 14 3.65 -8.08 -2.30
C PHE A 14 3.29 -8.25 -0.82
N ILE A 15 2.07 -8.69 -0.53
CA ILE A 15 1.63 -9.11 0.78
C ILE A 15 2.18 -10.52 1.03
N PHE A 16 2.93 -10.68 2.12
CA PHE A 16 3.59 -11.93 2.51
C PHE A 16 3.00 -12.54 3.80
N THR A 17 1.86 -12.07 4.27
CA THR A 17 1.16 -12.68 5.42
C THR A 17 0.62 -14.06 5.04
N PRO A 18 0.83 -15.10 5.88
CA PRO A 18 0.24 -16.42 5.68
C PRO A 18 -1.27 -16.36 5.42
N GLY A 19 -1.75 -17.01 4.36
CA GLY A 19 -3.16 -17.00 3.97
C GLY A 19 -3.57 -15.83 3.06
N HIS A 20 -2.75 -14.78 2.96
CA HIS A 20 -3.09 -13.53 2.24
C HIS A 20 -2.10 -13.13 1.14
N TYR A 21 -1.30 -14.07 0.64
CA TYR A 21 -0.29 -13.84 -0.40
C TYR A 21 -0.85 -13.16 -1.65
N GLY A 22 -0.21 -12.10 -2.14
CA GLY A 22 -0.65 -11.45 -3.37
C GLY A 22 0.00 -10.10 -3.57
N PHE A 23 -0.11 -9.53 -4.76
CA PHE A 23 0.38 -8.17 -5.00
C PHE A 23 -0.64 -7.14 -4.53
N ILE A 24 -0.17 -5.92 -4.31
CA ILE A 24 -1.05 -4.76 -4.17
C ILE A 24 -1.49 -4.31 -5.57
N GLY A 25 -2.80 -4.21 -5.78
CA GLY A 25 -3.43 -3.63 -6.96
C GLY A 25 -4.32 -2.46 -6.57
N VAL A 26 -5.03 -1.92 -7.56
CA VAL A 26 -5.99 -0.82 -7.37
C VAL A 26 -7.36 -1.26 -7.89
N THR A 27 -8.42 -0.82 -7.22
CA THR A 27 -9.79 -0.97 -7.70
C THR A 27 -10.13 0.04 -8.79
N ASP A 28 -10.72 -0.49 -9.85
CA ASP A 28 -11.18 0.16 -11.09
C ASP A 28 -12.72 0.11 -11.26
N ASP A 29 -13.40 -0.69 -10.44
CA ASP A 29 -14.75 -1.18 -10.71
C ASP A 29 -15.86 -0.63 -9.78
N ALA A 30 -15.69 0.49 -9.07
CA ALA A 30 -16.82 1.03 -8.27
C ALA A 30 -16.89 2.57 -8.23
N PRO A 31 -18.09 3.15 -8.35
CA PRO A 31 -18.30 4.60 -8.33
C PRO A 31 -17.83 5.30 -7.04
N PHE A 32 -17.60 4.53 -5.96
CA PHE A 32 -17.15 5.03 -4.66
C PHE A 32 -15.79 4.48 -4.20
N ASP A 33 -15.23 3.47 -4.89
CA ASP A 33 -14.00 2.76 -4.45
C ASP A 33 -12.85 2.90 -5.46
N ASN A 34 -12.99 3.69 -6.53
CA ASN A 34 -11.91 3.85 -7.51
C ASN A 34 -10.65 4.43 -6.85
N GLY A 35 -9.51 3.79 -7.11
CA GLY A 35 -8.22 4.22 -6.56
C GLY A 35 -7.85 3.57 -5.22
N TRP A 36 -8.71 2.76 -4.61
CA TRP A 36 -8.38 2.05 -3.36
C TRP A 36 -7.43 0.89 -3.60
N LEU A 37 -6.52 0.69 -2.64
CA LEU A 37 -5.57 -0.41 -2.68
C LEU A 37 -6.23 -1.71 -2.23
N ILE A 38 -5.98 -2.76 -3.00
CA ILE A 38 -6.48 -4.11 -2.74
C ILE A 38 -5.36 -5.15 -2.86
N ARG A 39 -5.55 -6.29 -2.23
CA ARG A 39 -4.82 -7.50 -2.58
C ARG A 39 -5.36 -8.03 -3.91
N THR A 40 -4.46 -8.22 -4.87
CA THR A 40 -4.69 -8.99 -6.09
C THR A 40 -3.88 -10.29 -6.06
N GLY A 41 -4.40 -11.35 -6.67
CA GLY A 41 -3.72 -12.64 -6.78
C GLY A 41 -2.61 -12.69 -7.83
N THR A 42 -2.47 -11.66 -8.68
CA THR A 42 -1.54 -11.70 -9.84
C THR A 42 -0.73 -10.41 -9.96
N SER A 43 0.48 -10.52 -10.52
CA SER A 43 1.33 -9.35 -10.81
C SER A 43 0.76 -8.45 -11.92
N ARG A 44 -0.07 -9.00 -12.83
CA ARG A 44 -0.66 -8.22 -13.93
C ARG A 44 -1.63 -7.14 -13.45
N GLY A 45 -2.34 -7.41 -12.35
CA GLY A 45 -3.22 -6.43 -11.71
C GLY A 45 -2.54 -5.61 -10.63
N SER A 46 -1.21 -5.71 -10.49
CA SER A 46 -0.48 -4.98 -9.46
C SER A 46 -0.14 -3.56 -9.88
N VAL A 47 -0.08 -2.67 -8.90
CA VAL A 47 0.29 -1.28 -9.10
C VAL A 47 1.71 -1.03 -8.62
N SER A 48 2.45 -0.20 -9.38
CA SER A 48 3.74 0.29 -8.93
C SER A 48 3.56 1.44 -7.93
N LEU A 49 4.26 1.37 -6.81
CA LEU A 49 4.34 2.41 -5.79
C LEU A 49 5.72 3.06 -5.83
N ARG A 50 5.74 4.38 -5.72
CA ARG A 50 6.95 5.18 -5.50
C ARG A 50 7.05 5.56 -4.04
N PHE A 51 8.15 5.16 -3.42
CA PHE A 51 8.52 5.53 -2.06
C PHE A 51 9.51 6.69 -2.13
N ASN A 52 9.06 7.90 -1.85
CA ASN A 52 9.86 9.11 -1.82
C ASN A 52 10.40 9.33 -0.40
N TYR A 53 11.71 9.15 -0.20
CA TYR A 53 12.32 9.31 1.12
C TYR A 53 12.06 10.72 1.66
N ARG A 54 11.61 10.78 2.91
CA ARG A 54 11.37 12.05 3.61
C ARG A 54 12.32 12.21 4.81
N ALA A 55 12.36 11.22 5.68
CA ALA A 55 13.17 11.23 6.89
C ALA A 55 13.34 9.81 7.42
N HIS A 56 14.05 9.65 8.54
CA HIS A 56 14.04 8.41 9.31
C HIS A 56 14.09 8.73 10.80
N THR A 57 13.62 7.79 11.60
CA THR A 57 13.82 7.70 13.04
C THR A 57 14.80 6.56 13.33
N GLU A 58 15.03 6.27 14.61
CA GLU A 58 15.87 5.15 15.04
C GLU A 58 15.33 3.79 14.55
N ASP A 59 14.01 3.64 14.46
CA ASP A 59 13.34 2.37 14.16
C ASP A 59 12.62 2.32 12.79
N ARG A 60 12.43 3.47 12.13
CA ARG A 60 11.56 3.57 10.93
C ARG A 60 12.09 4.54 9.90
N ILE A 61 11.70 4.31 8.65
CA ILE A 61 11.91 5.25 7.55
C ILE A 61 10.58 5.88 7.18
N LEU A 62 10.57 7.20 7.00
CA LEU A 62 9.39 7.96 6.62
C LEU A 62 9.44 8.23 5.13
N PHE A 63 8.35 7.90 4.44
CA PHE A 63 8.19 8.07 3.01
C PHE A 63 6.92 8.85 2.70
N ASP A 64 7.00 9.76 1.74
CA ASP A 64 5.82 10.11 0.96
C ASP A 64 5.61 9.00 -0.07
N ILE A 65 4.38 8.54 -0.26
CA ILE A 65 4.08 7.44 -1.20
C ILE A 65 3.11 7.93 -2.25
N GLU A 66 3.41 7.60 -3.50
CA GLU A 66 2.59 7.94 -4.67
C GLU A 66 2.58 6.81 -5.70
N GLY A 67 1.73 6.90 -6.72
CA GLY A 67 1.74 5.96 -7.83
C GLY A 67 3.03 6.11 -8.64
N GLY A 68 3.75 5.00 -8.83
CA GLY A 68 5.01 4.95 -9.58
C GLY A 68 4.82 5.07 -11.10
N GLN A 69 5.92 4.91 -11.85
CA GLN A 69 5.91 5.05 -13.31
C GLN A 69 4.96 4.07 -14.02
N ALA A 70 4.81 2.87 -13.47
CA ALA A 70 3.92 1.84 -14.00
C ALA A 70 2.57 1.78 -13.25
N ALA A 71 2.10 2.91 -12.71
CA ALA A 71 0.79 3.02 -12.05
C ALA A 71 -0.35 3.48 -12.98
N GLY A 72 -0.07 3.67 -14.27
CA GLY A 72 -1.06 4.09 -15.26
C GLY A 72 -1.64 5.45 -14.93
N GLU A 73 -2.97 5.54 -14.80
CA GLU A 73 -3.63 6.81 -14.50
C GLU A 73 -3.32 7.33 -13.08
N TYR A 74 -2.79 6.50 -12.18
CA TYR A 74 -2.43 6.88 -10.82
C TYR A 74 -0.98 7.36 -10.68
N THR A 75 -0.21 7.43 -11.77
CA THR A 75 1.17 7.93 -11.73
C THR A 75 1.21 9.35 -11.14
N GLY A 76 2.03 9.53 -10.09
CA GLY A 76 2.14 10.77 -9.31
C GLY A 76 0.97 11.08 -8.38
N ALA A 77 -0.07 10.24 -8.34
CA ALA A 77 -1.17 10.41 -7.38
C ALA A 77 -0.69 10.01 -5.98
N LYS A 78 -0.89 10.89 -4.99
CA LYS A 78 -0.50 10.64 -3.60
C LYS A 78 -1.36 9.54 -2.97
N LEU A 79 -0.72 8.66 -2.22
CA LEU A 79 -1.38 7.64 -1.42
C LEU A 79 -1.79 8.24 -0.08
N GLY A 80 -3.07 8.14 0.26
CA GLY A 80 -3.62 8.58 1.55
C GLY A 80 -4.59 7.59 2.16
N LEU A 81 -5.29 8.05 3.20
CA LEU A 81 -6.41 7.35 3.84
C LEU A 81 -7.72 8.06 3.54
N SER A 82 -8.78 7.29 3.31
CA SER A 82 -10.15 7.80 3.37
C SER A 82 -10.58 8.05 4.83
N SER A 83 -11.73 8.72 5.02
CA SER A 83 -12.33 8.92 6.34
C SER A 83 -12.68 7.63 7.09
N ASN A 84 -12.85 6.51 6.37
CA ASN A 84 -13.09 5.18 6.93
C ASN A 84 -11.84 4.27 6.91
N GLY A 85 -10.66 4.86 6.72
CA GLY A 85 -9.37 4.19 6.88
C GLY A 85 -8.90 3.35 5.68
N TYR A 86 -9.55 3.45 4.51
CA TYR A 86 -9.10 2.73 3.30
C TYR A 86 -7.94 3.45 2.63
N LEU A 87 -6.90 2.68 2.31
CA LEU A 87 -5.76 3.18 1.56
C LEU A 87 -6.14 3.37 0.10
N GLY A 88 -5.75 4.49 -0.49
CA GLY A 88 -6.00 4.75 -1.90
C GLY A 88 -5.28 5.96 -2.47
N PHE A 89 -5.28 6.05 -3.80
CA PHE A 89 -4.74 7.19 -4.53
C PHE A 89 -5.78 8.30 -4.65
N TYR A 90 -5.53 9.43 -4.01
CA TYR A 90 -6.46 10.55 -3.98
C TYR A 90 -5.89 11.73 -4.77
N ARG A 91 -6.48 12.02 -5.95
CA ARG A 91 -6.02 13.12 -6.83
C ARG A 91 -6.33 14.53 -6.31
N LYS A 92 -7.34 14.68 -5.43
CA LYS A 92 -7.87 15.99 -4.99
C LYS A 92 -7.63 16.31 -3.51
N ALA A 93 -7.26 15.32 -2.70
CA ALA A 93 -6.97 15.55 -1.29
C ALA A 93 -5.51 15.97 -1.14
N ALA A 94 -5.25 17.01 -0.35
CA ALA A 94 -3.90 17.36 0.06
C ALA A 94 -3.40 16.29 1.04
N VAL A 95 -2.89 15.17 0.52
CA VAL A 95 -2.25 14.16 1.35
C VAL A 95 -0.85 14.64 1.71
N THR A 96 -0.69 15.07 2.96
CA THR A 96 0.55 15.67 3.49
C THR A 96 1.31 14.73 4.40
N GLU A 97 0.62 13.72 4.93
CA GLU A 97 1.13 12.87 5.99
C GLU A 97 2.06 11.77 5.46
N PRO A 98 3.24 11.59 6.07
CA PRO A 98 4.17 10.56 5.65
C PRO A 98 3.74 9.18 6.15
N TRP A 99 4.08 8.19 5.36
CA TRP A 99 3.97 6.79 5.72
C TRP A 99 5.23 6.32 6.42
N LYS A 100 5.08 5.45 7.42
CA LYS A 100 6.20 4.88 8.18
C LYS A 100 6.44 3.45 7.71
N MET A 101 7.69 3.14 7.42
CA MET A 101 8.17 1.80 7.08
C MET A 101 9.05 1.28 8.21
N GLU A 102 8.59 0.20 8.84
CA GLU A 102 9.37 -0.57 9.82
C GLU A 102 10.04 -1.73 9.08
N VAL A 103 11.35 -1.59 8.85
CA VAL A 103 12.13 -2.56 8.05
C VAL A 103 12.40 -3.81 8.90
N LEU A 104 11.84 -4.95 8.49
CA LEU A 104 12.08 -6.24 9.14
C LEU A 104 13.41 -6.86 8.67
N SER A 105 13.67 -6.81 7.37
CA SER A 105 14.95 -7.20 6.80
C SER A 105 15.16 -6.57 5.42
N TYR A 106 16.43 -6.36 5.05
CA TYR A 106 16.79 -5.91 3.71
C TYR A 106 18.07 -6.62 3.27
N SER A 107 18.07 -7.15 2.04
CA SER A 107 19.23 -7.76 1.41
C SER A 107 19.73 -6.88 0.27
N PRO A 108 20.84 -6.15 0.42
CA PRO A 108 21.42 -5.34 -0.65
C PRO A 108 21.82 -6.16 -1.88
N LYS A 109 22.13 -7.45 -1.71
CA LYS A 109 22.53 -8.35 -2.80
C LYS A 109 21.37 -8.70 -3.72
N THR A 110 20.17 -8.86 -3.16
CA THR A 110 18.98 -9.31 -3.91
C THR A 110 17.94 -8.22 -4.10
N GLY A 111 18.09 -7.09 -3.41
CA GLY A 111 17.09 -6.02 -3.36
C GLY A 111 15.84 -6.38 -2.55
N GLN A 112 15.77 -7.57 -1.93
CA GLN A 112 14.58 -7.99 -1.18
C GLN A 112 14.45 -7.20 0.12
N LEU A 113 13.29 -6.59 0.28
CA LEU A 113 12.91 -5.77 1.42
C LEU A 113 11.64 -6.35 2.05
N PHE A 114 11.73 -6.75 3.31
CA PHE A 114 10.58 -7.14 4.12
C PHE A 114 10.29 -6.05 5.14
N PHE A 115 9.02 -5.65 5.26
CA PHE A 115 8.64 -4.52 6.10
C PHE A 115 7.22 -4.63 6.64
N GLN A 116 6.96 -3.90 7.73
CA GLN A 116 5.62 -3.50 8.14
C GLN A 116 5.38 -2.06 7.71
N TRP A 117 4.18 -1.80 7.22
CA TRP A 117 3.74 -0.49 6.77
C TRP A 117 2.79 0.11 7.79
N ARG A 118 2.96 1.39 8.09
CA ARG A 118 2.13 2.15 9.03
C ARG A 118 1.80 3.53 8.49
N ASP A 119 0.68 4.08 8.94
CA ASP A 119 0.35 5.48 8.70
C ASP A 119 1.14 6.45 9.60
N SER A 120 0.82 7.74 9.49
CA SER A 120 1.44 8.82 10.26
C SER A 120 1.12 8.77 11.76
N ASP A 121 0.02 8.17 12.16
CA ASP A 121 -0.36 8.00 13.57
C ASP A 121 0.26 6.71 14.16
N GLY A 122 0.76 5.82 13.30
CA GLY A 122 1.44 4.58 13.67
C GLY A 122 0.56 3.33 13.61
N TYR A 123 -0.68 3.45 13.16
CA TYR A 123 -1.56 2.31 12.89
C TYR A 123 -0.97 1.47 11.76
N ARG A 124 -1.02 0.15 11.91
CA ARG A 124 -0.45 -0.79 10.93
C ARG A 124 -1.43 -0.96 9.79
N VAL A 125 -0.89 -1.04 8.58
CA VAL A 125 -1.70 -1.44 7.44
C VAL A 125 -2.16 -2.89 7.63
N SER A 126 -3.45 -3.11 7.42
CA SER A 126 -4.13 -4.39 7.59
C SER A 126 -5.00 -4.71 6.38
N LEU A 127 -5.48 -5.94 6.30
CA LEU A 127 -6.50 -6.35 5.33
C LEU A 127 -7.89 -6.36 5.95
N ARG A 128 -8.85 -5.82 5.20
CA ARG A 128 -10.27 -5.83 5.56
C ARG A 128 -11.10 -6.24 4.35
N GLN A 129 -12.05 -7.16 4.55
CA GLN A 129 -13.11 -7.38 3.56
C GLN A 129 -14.03 -6.15 3.55
N PRO A 130 -14.43 -5.63 2.38
CA PRO A 130 -15.34 -4.50 2.32
C PRO A 130 -16.68 -4.94 2.93
N PHE A 131 -17.39 -3.98 3.53
CA PHE A 131 -18.76 -4.23 3.95
C PHE A 131 -19.59 -4.59 2.71
N THR A 132 -20.28 -5.72 2.73
CA THR A 132 -21.26 -6.04 1.70
C THR A 132 -22.39 -5.02 1.81
N THR A 133 -22.50 -4.12 0.83
CA THR A 133 -23.64 -3.19 0.78
C THR A 133 -24.87 -3.92 0.24
N PRO A 134 -26.10 -3.52 0.61
CA PRO A 134 -27.30 -4.07 -0.02
C PRO A 134 -27.27 -3.95 -1.55
N ALA A 135 -26.65 -2.89 -2.09
CA ALA A 135 -26.44 -2.72 -3.52
C ALA A 135 -25.52 -3.78 -4.14
N SER A 136 -24.40 -4.15 -3.47
CA SER A 136 -23.50 -5.20 -3.97
C SER A 136 -24.11 -6.60 -3.92
N ILE A 137 -25.06 -6.84 -3.00
CA ILE A 137 -25.87 -8.07 -2.97
C ILE A 137 -26.80 -8.12 -4.19
N LEU A 138 -27.50 -7.02 -4.48
CA LEU A 138 -28.48 -6.93 -5.57
C LEU A 138 -27.84 -7.02 -6.95
N THR A 139 -26.61 -6.54 -7.12
CA THR A 139 -25.87 -6.62 -8.39
C THR A 139 -25.08 -7.92 -8.56
N GLY A 140 -25.06 -8.80 -7.56
CA GLY A 140 -24.26 -10.03 -7.58
C GLY A 140 -22.74 -9.79 -7.56
N GLN A 141 -22.29 -8.55 -7.34
CA GLN A 141 -20.88 -8.20 -7.23
C GLN A 141 -20.40 -8.41 -5.80
N ASN A 142 -20.37 -9.67 -5.35
CA ASN A 142 -19.61 -10.05 -4.17
C ASN A 142 -18.12 -10.09 -4.54
N THR A 143 -17.51 -8.92 -4.69
CA THR A 143 -16.06 -8.86 -4.82
C THR A 143 -15.46 -9.15 -3.45
N HIS A 144 -15.10 -10.40 -3.19
CA HIS A 144 -14.28 -10.84 -2.05
C HIS A 144 -12.84 -10.28 -2.14
N ARG A 145 -12.68 -9.03 -2.59
CA ARG A 145 -11.41 -8.32 -2.66
C ARG A 145 -11.05 -7.92 -1.23
N LEU A 146 -9.81 -8.14 -0.83
CA LEU A 146 -9.31 -7.67 0.47
C LEU A 146 -8.71 -6.30 0.25
N HIS A 147 -9.22 -5.30 0.96
CA HIS A 147 -8.75 -3.92 0.88
C HIS A 147 -7.69 -3.67 1.94
N LEU A 148 -6.75 -2.80 1.62
CA LEU A 148 -5.78 -2.31 2.57
C LEU A 148 -6.40 -1.17 3.38
N VAL A 149 -6.26 -1.25 4.70
CA VAL A 149 -6.78 -0.23 5.64
C VAL A 149 -5.75 0.12 6.71
N ALA A 150 -5.86 1.31 7.30
CA ALA A 150 -5.15 1.71 8.52
C ALA A 150 -6.03 2.64 9.37
N GLY A 151 -5.91 2.52 10.70
CA GLY A 151 -6.68 3.29 11.68
C GLY A 151 -7.06 2.52 12.95
N PRO A 152 -7.84 3.13 13.86
CA PRO A 152 -8.34 2.44 15.03
C PRO A 152 -9.36 1.36 14.65
N GLY A 153 -9.11 0.10 15.02
CA GLY A 153 -9.97 -1.05 14.72
C GLY A 153 -9.59 -1.84 13.45
N ASP A 154 -8.33 -1.76 13.04
CA ASP A 154 -7.82 -2.42 11.84
C ASP A 154 -7.97 -3.94 11.84
N GLY A 155 -8.15 -4.50 10.63
CA GLY A 155 -8.25 -5.93 10.37
C GLY A 155 -6.92 -6.67 10.56
N GLU A 156 -6.74 -7.78 9.86
CA GLU A 156 -5.53 -8.59 10.01
C GLU A 156 -4.28 -7.85 9.52
N VAL A 157 -3.34 -7.60 10.43
CA VAL A 157 -2.08 -6.90 10.17
C VAL A 157 -1.28 -7.62 9.10
N VAL A 158 -0.80 -6.87 8.11
CA VAL A 158 -0.03 -7.43 7.01
C VAL A 158 1.46 -7.16 7.07
N GLN A 159 2.22 -8.16 6.63
CA GLN A 159 3.64 -8.05 6.32
C GLN A 159 3.80 -7.93 4.81
N PHE A 160 4.74 -7.08 4.41
CA PHE A 160 5.00 -6.78 3.02
C PHE A 160 6.40 -7.22 2.61
N CYS A 161 6.52 -7.55 1.34
CA CYS A 161 7.76 -7.79 0.63
C CYS A 161 7.80 -6.93 -0.63
N ALA A 162 8.96 -6.39 -0.94
CA ALA A 162 9.23 -5.69 -2.20
C ALA A 162 10.61 -6.05 -2.72
N THR A 163 10.80 -5.88 -4.02
CA THR A 163 12.12 -5.99 -4.66
C THR A 163 12.54 -4.60 -5.11
N VAL A 164 13.55 -4.05 -4.45
CA VAL A 164 14.17 -2.78 -4.80
C VAL A 164 15.29 -3.07 -5.80
N LYS A 165 15.07 -2.73 -7.07
CA LYS A 165 16.06 -2.94 -8.14
C LYS A 165 17.06 -1.80 -8.22
N ASP A 166 16.54 -0.57 -8.15
CA ASP A 166 17.30 0.66 -8.31
C ASP A 166 16.77 1.73 -7.35
N PHE A 167 17.61 2.70 -7.04
CA PHE A 167 17.23 3.90 -6.30
C PHE A 167 17.13 5.10 -7.25
N LEU A 168 16.22 6.02 -6.94
CA LEU A 168 16.00 7.27 -7.68
C LEU A 168 16.96 8.37 -7.22
#